data_AF-A0A419DRE5-F1
#
_entry.id   AF-A0A419DRE5-F1
#
_cell.length_a   1.000
_cell.length_b   1.000
_cell.length_c   1.000
_cell.angle_alpha   90.00
_cell.angle_beta   90.00
_cell.angle_gamma   90.00
#
_symmetry.space_group_name_H-M   'P 1'
#
loop_
_entity.id
_entity.type
_entity.pdbx_description
1 polymer ?
#
loop_
_entity_poly.entity_id
_entity_poly.type
_entity_poly.pdbx_seq_one_letter_code
_entity_poly.pdbx_strand_id
1 'polypeptide(L)'
;MSVFTDYEDWIDEETDEMIEQYAGYAVKELKWGGEISDYYVESGLIDRFVAQQMMWLSFEEMEQILDESAVDFDVISVETEEAMQRAQVEQTLHHDIKQQLTIKTRPFVANRLEQLCEEQRDVASQAEVSRLAYEQVVQTLKAGPAPEIIAKRWYRRERIIHRSFTPDEQARLEQQRQELEPEYQKDQRRLEELQRERTNCERLLR
;
A
#
# COMPACT_ATOMS: atom_id res chain seq x y z
N MET A 1 -2.68 12.38 49.76
CA MET A 1 -3.32 12.84 48.51
C MET A 1 -2.38 12.35 47.42
N SER A 2 -2.86 11.41 46.59
CA SER A 2 -2.02 10.58 45.72
C SER A 2 -1.50 11.40 44.54
N VAL A 3 -0.19 11.53 44.39
CA VAL A 3 0.49 12.22 43.28
C VAL A 3 0.33 11.46 41.95
N PHE A 4 -0.19 10.24 41.99
CA PHE A 4 -0.31 9.36 40.82
C PHE A 4 -1.54 9.64 39.94
N THR A 5 -2.61 10.21 40.48
CA THR A 5 -3.80 10.58 39.67
C THR A 5 -3.49 11.77 38.77
N ASP A 6 -2.76 12.75 39.28
CA ASP A 6 -2.36 13.95 38.52
C ASP A 6 -1.38 13.59 37.38
N TYR A 7 -0.73 12.44 37.44
CA TYR A 7 0.22 11.96 36.44
C TYR A 7 -0.47 11.17 35.31
N GLU A 8 -1.46 10.33 35.63
CA GLU A 8 -2.27 9.63 34.62
C GLU A 8 -3.13 10.64 33.83
N ASP A 9 -3.76 11.61 34.52
CA ASP A 9 -4.59 12.63 33.89
C ASP A 9 -3.75 13.57 32.99
N TRP A 10 -2.53 13.92 33.40
CA TRP A 10 -1.60 14.73 32.59
C TRP A 10 -1.01 13.96 31.40
N ILE A 11 -0.81 12.64 31.53
CA ILE A 11 -0.43 11.77 30.41
C ILE A 11 -1.52 11.79 29.35
N ASP A 12 -2.78 11.57 29.74
CA ASP A 12 -3.90 11.55 28.81
C ASP A 12 -4.01 12.91 28.08
N GLU A 13 -3.86 14.03 28.78
CA GLU A 13 -3.91 15.37 28.18
C GLU A 13 -2.77 15.68 27.19
N GLU A 14 -1.50 15.38 27.55
CA GLU A 14 -0.35 15.66 26.66
C GLU A 14 -0.27 14.66 25.48
N THR A 15 -0.74 13.42 25.69
CA THR A 15 -0.85 12.43 24.61
C THR A 15 -1.91 12.82 23.59
N ASP A 16 -3.05 13.31 24.04
CA ASP A 16 -4.11 13.76 23.14
C ASP A 16 -3.75 15.09 22.45
N GLU A 17 -3.02 16.01 23.09
CA GLU A 17 -2.50 17.23 22.43
C GLU A 17 -1.53 16.87 21.29
N MET A 18 -0.64 15.89 21.50
CA MET A 18 0.25 15.41 20.43
C MET A 18 -0.50 14.71 19.30
N ILE A 19 -1.49 13.88 19.63
CA ILE A 19 -2.34 13.21 18.62
C ILE A 19 -3.10 14.27 17.81
N GLU A 20 -3.71 15.26 18.46
CA GLU A 20 -4.43 16.35 17.82
C GLU A 20 -3.49 17.20 16.95
N GLN A 21 -2.29 17.52 17.45
CA GLN A 21 -1.34 18.31 16.70
C GLN A 21 -0.87 17.58 15.44
N TYR A 22 -0.46 16.31 15.55
CA TYR A 22 0.05 15.56 14.39
C TYR A 22 -1.05 15.17 13.40
N ALA A 23 -2.21 14.71 13.87
CA ALA A 23 -3.35 14.41 13.00
C ALA A 23 -3.95 15.71 12.42
N GLY A 24 -3.99 16.80 13.18
CA GLY A 24 -4.42 18.12 12.71
C GLY A 24 -3.49 18.70 11.64
N TYR A 25 -2.17 18.49 11.74
CA TYR A 25 -1.22 18.83 10.68
C TYR A 25 -1.44 17.97 9.43
N ALA A 26 -1.60 16.65 9.58
CA ALA A 26 -1.91 15.73 8.49
C ALA A 26 -3.19 16.13 7.74
N VAL A 27 -4.25 16.46 8.48
CA VAL A 27 -5.54 16.96 7.97
C VAL A 27 -5.38 18.28 7.22
N LYS A 28 -4.59 19.23 7.75
CA LYS A 28 -4.35 20.54 7.09
C LYS A 28 -3.56 20.39 5.79
N GLU A 29 -2.52 19.56 5.77
CA GLU A 29 -1.73 19.30 4.56
C GLU A 29 -2.57 18.63 3.48
N LEU A 30 -3.37 17.61 3.84
CA LEU A 30 -4.28 16.97 2.89
C LEU A 30 -5.37 17.93 2.37
N LYS A 31 -5.90 18.83 3.21
CA LYS A 31 -6.80 19.91 2.77
C LYS A 31 -6.14 20.85 1.76
N TRP A 32 -4.82 21.02 1.82
CA TRP A 32 -4.05 21.85 0.89
C TRP A 32 -3.50 21.06 -0.31
N GLY A 33 -3.80 19.77 -0.41
CA GLY A 33 -3.34 18.88 -1.48
C GLY A 33 -1.88 18.44 -1.35
N GLY A 34 -1.29 18.57 -0.15
CA GLY A 34 0.05 18.11 0.18
C GLY A 34 0.10 16.62 0.52
N GLU A 35 1.27 16.01 0.32
CA GLU A 35 1.58 14.65 0.79
C GLU A 35 2.25 14.72 2.16
N ILE A 36 1.82 13.86 3.09
CA ILE A 36 2.48 13.65 4.39
C ILE A 36 3.80 12.92 4.11
N SER A 37 4.83 13.67 3.73
CA SER A 37 6.10 13.16 3.20
C SER A 37 7.25 13.14 4.24
N ASP A 38 8.39 12.59 3.82
CA ASP A 38 9.66 12.53 4.58
C ASP A 38 10.11 13.90 5.12
N TYR A 39 9.72 15.00 4.47
CA TYR A 39 10.03 16.36 4.93
C TYR A 39 9.58 16.61 6.37
N TYR A 40 8.39 16.12 6.75
CA TYR A 40 7.83 16.31 8.09
C TYR A 40 8.51 15.43 9.13
N VAL A 41 9.04 14.28 8.71
CA VAL A 41 9.85 13.39 9.55
C VAL A 41 11.25 13.97 9.77
N GLU A 42 11.87 14.52 8.72
CA GLU A 42 13.20 15.14 8.78
C GLU A 42 13.22 16.47 9.53
N SER A 43 12.11 17.22 9.48
CA SER A 43 11.94 18.46 10.25
C SER A 43 11.51 18.22 11.70
N GLY A 44 11.30 16.95 12.10
CA GLY A 44 10.86 16.58 13.45
C GLY A 44 9.43 17.03 13.77
N LEU A 45 8.67 17.42 12.75
CA LEU A 45 7.28 17.88 12.86
C LEU A 45 6.29 16.73 12.99
N ILE A 46 6.65 15.52 12.57
CA ILE A 46 5.86 14.29 12.75
C ILE A 46 6.83 13.13 12.98
N ASP A 47 6.65 12.33 14.03
CA ASP A 47 7.45 11.11 14.21
C ASP A 47 7.23 10.15 13.02
N ARG A 48 8.31 9.53 12.53
CA ARG A 48 8.29 8.54 11.45
C ARG A 48 7.23 7.45 11.65
N PHE A 49 7.01 7.03 12.91
CA PHE A 49 5.99 6.06 13.25
C PHE A 49 4.57 6.58 12.94
N VAL A 50 4.30 7.83 13.32
CA VAL A 50 3.00 8.49 13.09
C VAL A 50 2.79 8.73 11.60
N ALA A 51 3.81 9.21 10.88
CA ALA A 51 3.76 9.39 9.44
C ALA A 51 3.45 8.08 8.70
N GLN A 52 4.03 6.95 9.14
CA GLN A 52 3.75 5.63 8.57
C GLN A 52 2.30 5.17 8.79
N GLN A 53 1.71 5.48 9.94
CA GLN A 53 0.31 5.16 10.22
C GLN A 53 -0.65 6.07 9.45
N MET A 54 -0.31 7.35 9.27
CA MET A 54 -1.16 8.36 8.64
C MET A 54 -1.17 8.32 7.11
N MET A 55 -0.08 7.89 6.46
CA MET A 55 0.06 7.84 4.99
C MET A 55 -1.04 7.03 4.28
N TRP A 56 -1.68 6.09 4.97
CA TRP A 56 -2.68 5.18 4.40
C TRP A 56 -4.11 5.49 4.83
N LEU A 57 -4.29 6.49 5.69
CA LEU A 57 -5.60 6.93 6.14
C LEU A 57 -6.13 7.96 5.16
N SER A 58 -7.40 7.84 4.83
CA SER A 58 -8.13 8.91 4.17
C SER A 58 -8.37 10.06 5.14
N PHE A 59 -8.62 11.22 4.55
CA PHE A 59 -8.97 12.42 5.28
C PHE A 59 -10.11 12.20 6.29
N GLU A 60 -11.16 11.49 5.87
CA GLU A 60 -12.33 11.19 6.72
C GLU A 60 -11.96 10.24 7.87
N GLU A 61 -11.08 9.27 7.64
CA GLU A 61 -10.60 8.35 8.68
C GLU A 61 -9.71 9.04 9.71
N MET A 62 -8.90 10.02 9.27
CA MET A 62 -8.13 10.87 10.19
C MET A 62 -9.02 11.79 11.04
N GLU A 63 -10.05 12.41 10.44
CA GLU A 63 -11.04 13.19 11.21
C GLU A 63 -11.81 12.29 12.19
N GLN A 64 -12.14 11.05 11.82
CA GLN A 64 -12.77 10.10 12.72
C GLN A 64 -11.88 9.73 13.92
N ILE A 65 -10.57 9.53 13.71
CA ILE A 65 -9.62 9.27 14.81
C ILE A 65 -9.52 10.47 15.76
N LEU A 66 -9.61 11.69 15.23
CA LEU A 66 -9.63 12.94 16.01
C LEU A 66 -10.93 13.12 16.80
N ASP A 67 -12.08 12.77 16.21
CA ASP A 67 -13.38 12.88 16.88
C ASP A 67 -13.53 11.83 18.00
N GLU A 68 -12.99 10.62 17.78
CA GLU A 68 -13.02 9.52 18.75
C GLU A 68 -12.00 9.69 19.89
N SER A 69 -11.02 10.60 19.77
CA SER A 69 -10.07 10.88 20.86
C SER A 69 -10.62 11.74 21.99
N ALA A 70 -11.80 12.37 21.86
CA ALA A 70 -12.57 13.04 22.91
C ALA A 70 -11.76 13.72 24.05
N VAL A 71 -11.33 14.98 23.89
CA VAL A 71 -10.70 15.76 24.97
C VAL A 71 -11.37 17.12 25.17
N ASP A 72 -11.73 17.39 26.42
CA ASP A 72 -12.14 18.69 26.95
C ASP A 72 -10.90 19.41 27.53
N PHE A 73 -10.76 20.70 27.21
CA PHE A 73 -9.63 21.56 27.60
C PHE A 73 -9.61 21.94 29.08
N ASP A 74 -8.46 21.80 29.77
CA ASP A 74 -8.09 22.76 30.81
C ASP A 74 -6.56 22.89 30.99
N VAL A 75 -6.01 23.96 30.40
CA VAL A 75 -4.59 24.30 30.42
C VAL A 75 -4.06 24.55 31.83
N ILE A 76 -3.09 23.77 32.30
CA ILE A 76 -2.21 24.18 33.41
C ILE A 76 -0.74 23.83 33.14
N SER A 77 0.05 24.90 33.05
CA SER A 77 1.50 24.92 33.15
C SER A 77 1.94 24.88 34.62
N VAL A 78 3.09 24.25 34.93
CA VAL A 78 4.19 24.87 35.68
C VAL A 78 5.40 23.94 35.75
N GLU A 79 6.58 24.57 35.69
CA GLU A 79 7.90 23.96 35.74
C GLU A 79 8.45 23.71 37.18
N THR A 80 9.16 22.59 37.41
CA THR A 80 10.61 22.48 37.79
C THR A 80 10.99 21.32 38.74
N GLU A 81 11.69 20.31 38.19
CA GLU A 81 12.83 19.49 38.69
C GLU A 81 13.14 18.36 37.68
N GLU A 82 13.28 18.76 36.42
CA GLU A 82 12.45 18.15 35.39
C GLU A 82 13.16 17.31 34.34
N ALA A 83 14.44 17.51 34.00
CA ALA A 83 14.95 16.99 32.72
C ALA A 83 15.11 15.44 32.64
N MET A 84 15.42 14.76 33.74
CA MET A 84 15.65 13.30 33.72
C MET A 84 14.36 12.51 33.95
N GLN A 85 13.46 13.05 34.79
CA GLN A 85 12.10 12.56 34.91
C GLN A 85 11.33 12.86 33.62
N ARG A 86 11.39 14.08 33.07
CA ARG A 86 10.90 14.42 31.72
C ARG A 86 11.43 13.47 30.67
N ALA A 87 12.74 13.20 30.57
CA ALA A 87 13.22 12.28 29.53
C ALA A 87 12.64 10.84 29.66
N GLN A 88 12.40 10.36 30.88
CA GLN A 88 11.79 9.04 31.10
C GLN A 88 10.27 9.07 30.93
N VAL A 89 9.63 10.17 31.30
CA VAL A 89 8.21 10.48 31.15
C VAL A 89 7.91 10.69 29.66
N GLU A 90 8.63 11.54 28.95
CA GLU A 90 8.65 11.70 27.47
C GLU A 90 8.82 10.36 26.76
N GLN A 91 9.74 9.48 27.21
CA GLN A 91 9.86 8.14 26.61
C GLN A 91 8.65 7.24 26.87
N THR A 92 8.04 7.35 28.06
CA THR A 92 6.85 6.57 28.44
C THR A 92 5.61 7.11 27.71
N LEU A 93 5.44 8.42 27.64
CA LEU A 93 4.45 9.17 26.85
C LEU A 93 4.57 8.83 25.37
N HIS A 94 5.76 8.96 24.78
CA HIS A 94 5.98 8.57 23.38
C HIS A 94 5.65 7.11 23.13
N HIS A 95 5.88 6.22 24.11
CA HIS A 95 5.50 4.83 23.98
C HIS A 95 3.98 4.65 24.03
N ASP A 96 3.29 5.33 24.93
CA ASP A 96 1.85 5.24 25.11
C ASP A 96 1.07 5.88 23.95
N ILE A 97 1.49 7.05 23.47
CA ILE A 97 0.97 7.68 22.24
C ILE A 97 1.10 6.74 21.05
N LYS A 98 2.25 6.07 20.91
CA LYS A 98 2.46 5.10 19.84
C LYS A 98 1.50 3.92 19.97
N GLN A 99 1.24 3.45 21.19
CA GLN A 99 0.27 2.38 21.43
C GLN A 99 -1.15 2.83 21.12
N GLN A 100 -1.57 4.00 21.60
CA GLN A 100 -2.91 4.57 21.36
C GLN A 100 -3.16 4.82 19.88
N LEU A 101 -2.21 5.43 19.17
CA LEU A 101 -2.28 5.58 17.72
C LEU A 101 -2.36 4.22 17.03
N THR A 102 -1.55 3.24 17.42
CA THR A 102 -1.65 1.88 16.85
C THR A 102 -3.05 1.31 17.04
N ILE A 103 -3.63 1.42 18.23
CA ILE A 103 -4.95 0.88 18.55
C ILE A 103 -6.02 1.56 17.70
N LYS A 104 -5.98 2.90 17.61
CA LYS A 104 -6.95 3.71 16.85
C LYS A 104 -6.81 3.53 15.33
N THR A 105 -5.60 3.42 14.79
CA THR A 105 -5.37 3.27 13.32
C THR A 105 -5.54 1.84 12.83
N ARG A 106 -5.32 0.83 13.68
CA ARG A 106 -5.43 -0.59 13.34
C ARG A 106 -6.72 -0.99 12.60
N PRO A 107 -7.93 -0.60 13.01
CA PRO A 107 -9.16 -0.97 12.28
C PRO A 107 -9.20 -0.41 10.86
N PHE A 108 -8.71 0.81 10.64
CA PHE A 108 -8.66 1.43 9.32
C PHE A 108 -7.63 0.77 8.41
N VAL A 109 -6.43 0.48 8.95
CA VAL A 109 -5.40 -0.27 8.22
C VAL A 109 -5.89 -1.69 7.89
N ALA A 110 -6.66 -2.33 8.77
CA ALA A 110 -7.28 -3.63 8.51
C ALA A 110 -8.34 -3.56 7.40
N ASN A 111 -9.22 -2.56 7.42
CA ASN A 111 -10.20 -2.32 6.36
C ASN A 111 -9.51 -2.05 5.01
N ARG A 112 -8.48 -1.19 4.98
CA ARG A 112 -7.70 -0.94 3.76
C ARG A 112 -7.01 -2.20 3.26
N LEU A 113 -6.50 -3.05 4.16
CA LEU A 113 -5.91 -4.34 3.78
C LEU A 113 -6.95 -5.26 3.11
N GLU A 114 -8.18 -5.32 3.62
CA GLU A 114 -9.27 -6.08 3.03
C GLU A 114 -9.61 -5.56 1.63
N GLN A 115 -9.76 -4.24 1.46
CA GLN A 115 -9.98 -3.61 0.16
C GLN A 115 -8.84 -3.92 -0.83
N LEU A 116 -7.59 -3.80 -0.39
CA LEU A 116 -6.42 -4.13 -1.21
C LEU A 116 -6.41 -5.62 -1.63
N CYS A 117 -6.90 -6.53 -0.79
CA CYS A 117 -7.01 -7.94 -1.15
C CYS A 117 -8.06 -8.18 -2.25
N GLU A 118 -9.18 -7.46 -2.21
CA GLU A 118 -10.21 -7.50 -3.24
C GLU A 118 -9.70 -6.87 -4.55
N GLU A 119 -9.13 -5.66 -4.49
CA GLU A 119 -8.52 -4.97 -5.63
C GLU A 119 -7.43 -5.83 -6.28
N GLN A 120 -6.56 -6.45 -5.47
CA GLN A 120 -5.50 -7.34 -5.96
C GLN A 120 -6.08 -8.57 -6.67
N ARG A 121 -7.18 -9.14 -6.17
CA ARG A 121 -7.83 -10.31 -6.80
C ARG A 121 -8.37 -9.95 -8.18
N ASP A 122 -9.01 -8.79 -8.30
CA ASP A 122 -9.57 -8.32 -9.57
C ASP A 122 -8.46 -8.01 -10.58
N VAL A 123 -7.43 -7.26 -10.17
CA VAL A 123 -6.29 -6.95 -11.03
C VAL A 123 -5.52 -8.22 -11.41
N ALA A 124 -5.37 -9.19 -10.50
CA ALA A 124 -4.71 -10.46 -10.82
C ALA A 124 -5.47 -11.26 -11.88
N SER A 125 -6.81 -11.26 -11.82
CA SER A 125 -7.63 -11.92 -12.85
C SER A 125 -7.46 -11.29 -14.23
N GLN A 126 -7.39 -9.96 -14.31
CA GLN A 126 -7.17 -9.23 -15.55
C GLN A 126 -5.74 -9.45 -16.08
N ALA A 127 -4.75 -9.34 -15.21
CA ALA A 127 -3.35 -9.56 -15.53
C ALA A 127 -3.09 -10.99 -16.04
N GLU A 128 -3.82 -12.00 -15.53
CA GLU A 128 -3.72 -13.37 -16.01
C GLU A 128 -4.20 -13.52 -17.46
N VAL A 129 -5.28 -12.82 -17.84
CA VAL A 129 -5.76 -12.79 -19.23
C VAL A 129 -4.71 -12.15 -20.15
N SER A 130 -4.19 -10.97 -19.76
CA SER A 130 -3.14 -10.26 -20.51
C SER A 130 -1.87 -11.11 -20.64
N ARG A 131 -1.45 -11.78 -19.55
CA ARG A 131 -0.30 -12.70 -19.53
C ARG A 131 -0.51 -13.87 -20.49
N LEU A 132 -1.67 -14.55 -20.42
CA LEU A 132 -1.95 -15.70 -21.27
C LEU A 132 -1.96 -15.31 -22.76
N ALA A 133 -2.55 -14.17 -23.11
CA ALA A 133 -2.56 -13.67 -24.48
C ALA A 133 -1.13 -13.38 -24.99
N TYR A 134 -0.32 -12.67 -24.18
CA TYR A 134 1.07 -12.38 -24.52
C TYR A 134 1.93 -13.65 -24.61
N GLU A 135 1.82 -14.55 -23.63
CA GLU A 135 2.56 -15.81 -23.59
C GLU A 135 2.19 -16.71 -24.77
N GLN A 136 0.92 -16.75 -25.18
CA GLN A 136 0.48 -17.53 -26.33
C GLN A 136 1.19 -17.06 -27.62
N VAL A 137 1.26 -15.74 -27.85
CA VAL A 137 1.97 -15.17 -29.01
C VAL A 137 3.47 -15.49 -28.93
N VAL A 138 4.10 -15.30 -27.77
CA VAL A 138 5.52 -15.62 -27.57
C VAL A 138 5.81 -17.12 -27.77
N GLN A 139 4.93 -18.00 -27.28
CA GLN A 139 5.05 -19.44 -27.46
C GLN A 139 4.88 -19.82 -28.92
N THR A 140 3.92 -19.25 -29.66
CA THR A 140 3.77 -19.52 -31.09
C THR A 140 4.99 -19.07 -31.90
N LEU A 141 5.56 -17.90 -31.59
CA LEU A 141 6.82 -17.45 -32.21
C LEU A 141 7.99 -18.39 -31.93
N LYS A 142 8.08 -18.96 -30.72
CA LYS A 142 9.14 -19.92 -30.34
C LYS A 142 8.93 -21.33 -30.90
N ALA A 143 7.70 -21.82 -30.90
CA ALA A 143 7.35 -23.17 -31.33
C ALA A 143 7.35 -23.34 -32.86
N GLY A 144 7.19 -22.23 -33.60
CA GLY A 144 7.03 -22.27 -35.04
C GLY A 144 5.57 -22.53 -35.45
N PRO A 145 5.26 -22.42 -36.75
CA PRO A 145 3.91 -22.65 -37.23
C PRO A 145 3.52 -24.13 -37.12
N ALA A 146 2.21 -24.37 -37.04
CA ALA A 146 1.68 -25.73 -37.08
C ALA A 146 2.15 -26.47 -38.35
N PRO A 147 2.52 -27.76 -38.22
CA PRO A 147 2.96 -28.53 -39.36
C PRO A 147 1.81 -28.78 -40.33
N GLU A 148 2.12 -28.83 -41.62
CA GLU A 148 1.15 -29.09 -42.67
C GLU A 148 0.89 -30.59 -42.80
N ILE A 149 -0.38 -30.99 -42.71
CA ILE A 149 -0.79 -32.39 -42.82
C ILE A 149 -1.29 -32.65 -44.24
N ILE A 150 -0.54 -33.43 -45.01
CA ILE A 150 -0.92 -33.83 -46.36
C ILE A 150 -1.48 -35.25 -46.33
N ALA A 151 -2.78 -35.37 -46.63
CA ALA A 151 -3.46 -36.66 -46.75
C ALA A 151 -2.97 -37.42 -47.99
N LYS A 152 -2.43 -38.63 -47.80
CA LYS A 152 -2.04 -39.50 -48.92
C LYS A 152 -3.25 -40.32 -49.39
N ARG A 153 -3.69 -40.11 -50.64
CA ARG A 153 -4.84 -40.79 -51.25
C ARG A 153 -4.80 -42.33 -51.25
N TRP A 154 -3.62 -42.94 -51.10
CA TRP A 154 -3.42 -44.39 -51.34
C TRP A 154 -3.10 -45.19 -50.05
N TYR A 155 -2.87 -44.54 -48.91
CA TYR A 155 -2.58 -45.20 -47.63
C TYR A 155 -3.20 -44.38 -46.47
N ARG A 156 -3.80 -45.04 -45.45
CA ARG A 156 -4.37 -44.40 -44.24
C ARG A 156 -3.33 -43.73 -43.31
N ARG A 157 -2.18 -43.27 -43.83
CA ARG A 157 -1.14 -42.58 -43.06
C ARG A 157 -0.95 -41.17 -43.59
N GLU A 158 -1.13 -40.20 -42.70
CA GLU A 158 -0.91 -38.77 -42.94
C GLU A 158 0.59 -38.46 -43.00
N ARG A 159 0.99 -37.52 -43.86
CA ARG A 159 2.36 -36.99 -43.89
C ARG A 159 2.37 -35.64 -43.21
N ILE A 160 3.15 -35.52 -42.15
CA ILE A 160 3.38 -34.27 -41.41
C ILE A 160 4.61 -33.58 -42.02
N ILE A 161 4.48 -32.31 -42.41
CA ILE A 161 5.56 -31.48 -42.95
C ILE A 161 5.77 -30.29 -42.01
N HIS A 162 6.96 -30.20 -41.42
CA HIS A 162 7.35 -29.02 -40.65
C HIS A 162 7.67 -27.87 -41.61
N ARG A 163 7.07 -26.71 -41.36
CA ARG A 163 7.28 -25.48 -42.14
C ARG A 163 7.80 -24.38 -41.24
N SER A 164 8.45 -23.37 -41.82
CA SER A 164 8.79 -22.12 -41.15
C SER A 164 7.69 -21.08 -41.37
N PHE A 165 7.64 -20.06 -40.50
CA PHE A 165 6.76 -18.92 -40.74
C PHE A 165 7.11 -18.25 -42.06
N THR A 166 6.09 -17.74 -42.74
CA THR A 166 6.32 -16.77 -43.81
C THR A 166 6.70 -15.40 -43.21
N PRO A 167 7.38 -14.52 -43.96
CA PRO A 167 7.73 -13.18 -43.47
C PRO A 167 6.50 -12.39 -42.99
N ASP A 168 5.37 -12.54 -43.68
CA ASP A 168 4.12 -11.85 -43.32
C ASP A 168 3.48 -12.43 -42.05
N GLU A 169 3.49 -13.76 -41.87
CA GLU A 169 3.01 -14.41 -40.65
C GLU A 169 3.87 -14.01 -39.44
N GLN A 170 5.19 -13.94 -39.64
CA GLN A 170 6.12 -13.53 -38.60
C GLN A 170 5.92 -12.06 -38.24
N ALA A 171 5.80 -11.16 -39.22
CA ALA A 171 5.56 -9.75 -38.98
C ALA A 171 4.24 -9.49 -38.23
N ARG A 172 3.17 -10.24 -38.56
CA ARG A 172 1.88 -10.14 -37.84
C ARG A 172 1.98 -10.58 -36.40
N LEU A 173 2.65 -11.70 -36.12
CA LEU A 173 2.84 -12.20 -34.75
C LEU A 173 3.75 -11.27 -33.94
N GLU A 174 4.79 -10.71 -34.55
CA GLU A 174 5.65 -9.71 -33.93
C GLU A 174 4.89 -8.41 -33.63
N GLN A 175 4.01 -7.97 -34.53
CA GLN A 175 3.14 -6.82 -34.30
C GLN A 175 2.14 -7.08 -33.17
N GLN A 176 1.47 -8.24 -33.15
CA GLN A 176 0.59 -8.64 -32.05
C GLN A 176 1.33 -8.68 -30.71
N ARG A 177 2.59 -9.15 -30.70
CA ARG A 177 3.42 -9.12 -29.50
C ARG A 177 3.67 -7.68 -29.03
N GLN A 178 4.01 -6.77 -29.95
CA GLN A 178 4.26 -5.36 -29.64
C GLN A 178 3.01 -4.64 -29.12
N GLU A 179 1.83 -5.00 -29.61
CA GLU A 179 0.56 -4.44 -29.16
C GLU A 179 0.18 -4.92 -27.74
N LEU A 180 0.44 -6.19 -27.42
CA LEU A 180 0.12 -6.79 -26.11
C LEU A 180 1.16 -6.51 -25.02
N GLU A 181 2.42 -6.26 -25.39
CA GLU A 181 3.53 -5.97 -24.47
C GLU A 181 3.26 -4.82 -23.48
N PRO A 182 2.77 -3.63 -23.90
CA PRO A 182 2.52 -2.53 -22.96
C PRO A 182 1.41 -2.83 -21.96
N GLU A 183 0.34 -3.52 -22.38
CA GLU A 183 -0.75 -3.91 -21.49
C GLU A 183 -0.26 -4.91 -20.43
N TYR A 184 0.49 -5.92 -20.87
CA TYR A 184 1.12 -6.88 -19.97
C TYR A 184 2.05 -6.20 -18.94
N GLN A 185 2.92 -5.29 -19.39
CA GLN A 185 3.83 -4.56 -18.49
C GLN A 185 3.08 -3.66 -17.51
N LYS A 186 1.99 -3.02 -17.96
CA LYS A 186 1.16 -2.17 -17.11
C LYS A 186 0.49 -2.99 -16.00
N ASP A 187 -0.09 -4.12 -16.36
CA ASP A 187 -0.76 -5.00 -15.40
C ASP A 187 0.22 -5.59 -14.38
N GLN A 188 1.44 -5.95 -14.82
CA GLN A 188 2.52 -6.38 -13.93
C GLN A 188 2.91 -5.30 -12.91
N ARG A 189 3.16 -4.07 -13.38
CA ARG A 189 3.52 -2.96 -12.47
C ARG A 189 2.43 -2.69 -11.45
N ARG A 190 1.16 -2.69 -11.90
CA ARG A 190 0.02 -2.48 -11.01
C ARG A 190 -0.10 -3.57 -9.95
N LEU A 191 0.16 -4.83 -10.30
CA LEU A 191 0.20 -5.93 -9.33
C LEU A 191 1.34 -5.78 -8.32
N GLU A 192 2.52 -5.36 -8.77
CA GLU A 192 3.66 -5.10 -7.88
C GLU A 192 3.39 -3.95 -6.91
N GLU A 193 2.77 -2.87 -7.39
CA GLU A 193 2.35 -1.73 -6.57
C GLU A 193 1.36 -2.19 -5.49
N LEU A 194 0.27 -2.86 -5.87
CA LEU A 194 -0.71 -3.40 -4.93
C LEU A 194 -0.09 -4.39 -3.93
N GLN A 195 0.86 -5.23 -4.37
CA GLN A 195 1.60 -6.13 -3.47
C GLN A 195 2.43 -5.35 -2.45
N ARG A 196 3.14 -4.30 -2.87
CA ARG A 196 3.94 -3.46 -1.97
C ARG A 196 3.05 -2.78 -0.93
N GLU A 197 1.96 -2.16 -1.36
CA GLU A 197 0.98 -1.52 -0.48
C GLU A 197 0.43 -2.52 0.55
N ARG A 198 -0.03 -3.69 0.08
CA ARG A 198 -0.51 -4.76 0.95
C ARG A 198 0.54 -5.19 1.97
N THR A 199 1.78 -5.43 1.55
CA THR A 199 2.85 -5.84 2.46
C THR A 199 3.18 -4.77 3.50
N ASN A 200 2.98 -3.49 3.19
CA ASN A 200 3.15 -2.41 4.14
C ASN A 200 2.01 -2.39 5.16
N CYS A 201 0.75 -2.52 4.73
CA CYS A 201 -0.39 -2.66 5.65
C CYS A 201 -0.23 -3.88 6.57
N GLU A 202 0.20 -5.03 6.03
CA GLU A 202 0.49 -6.23 6.83
C GLU A 202 1.61 -6.02 7.87
N ARG A 203 2.59 -5.15 7.60
CA ARG A 203 3.65 -4.81 8.55
C ARG A 203 3.14 -3.92 9.69
N LEU A 204 2.23 -2.99 9.40
CA LEU A 204 1.67 -2.07 10.39
C LEU A 204 0.70 -2.77 11.37
N LEU A 205 0.15 -3.92 10.97
CA LEU A 205 -0.77 -4.72 11.79
C LEU A 205 -0.09 -5.78 12.69
N ARG A 206 1.22 -5.98 12.54
CA ARG A 206 2.03 -6.95 13.31
C ARG A 206 2.60 -6.32 14.58
#